data_AF-A0A915IT26-F1
#
_entry.id   AF-A0A915IT26-F1
#
_cell.length_a   1.000
_cell.length_b   1.000
_cell.length_c   1.000
_cell.angle_alpha   90.00
_cell.angle_beta   90.00
_cell.angle_gamma   90.00
#
_symmetry.space_group_name_H-M   'P 1'
#
loop_
_entity.id
_entity.type
_entity.pdbx_description
1 polymer ?
#
loop_
_entity_poly.entity_id
_entity_poly.type
_entity_poly.pdbx_seq_one_letter_code
_entity_poly.pdbx_strand_id
1 'polypeptide(L)'
;MFLLKIRHPKYYFILRGNHECENIKSKTFFSSRVYGFLDECRTRYGGEVLWRKFQPAFDLLPVAALVSNKIFCMHGGLSPYLNTFQQIRNMRLPLPSPDGPGLLADL
;
A
#
# COMPACT_ATOMS: atom_id res chain seq x y z
N MET A 1 11.37 -7.04 -5.57
CA MET A 1 10.37 -7.58 -4.61
C MET A 1 9.21 -8.31 -5.32
N PHE A 2 8.44 -7.66 -6.21
CA PHE A 2 7.32 -8.31 -6.92
C PHE A 2 7.70 -9.62 -7.63
N LEU A 3 8.89 -9.71 -8.24
CA LEU A 3 9.40 -10.95 -8.82
C LEU A 3 9.50 -12.10 -7.80
N LEU A 4 9.97 -11.82 -6.58
CA LEU A 4 10.04 -12.82 -5.50
C LEU A 4 8.64 -13.25 -5.08
N LYS A 5 7.68 -12.31 -5.02
CA LYS A 5 6.28 -12.65 -4.74
C LYS A 5 5.68 -13.56 -5.80
N ILE A 6 5.97 -13.33 -7.09
CA ILE A 6 5.50 -14.17 -8.19
C ILE A 6 6.15 -15.56 -8.13
N ARG A 7 7.47 -15.62 -7.93
CA ARG A 7 8.24 -16.88 -7.95
C ARG A 7 8.04 -17.72 -6.70
N HIS A 8 7.82 -17.08 -5.55
CA HIS A 8 7.73 -17.72 -4.23
C HIS A 8 6.54 -17.17 -3.43
N PRO A 9 5.29 -17.34 -3.91
CA PRO A 9 4.11 -16.66 -3.37
C PRO A 9 3.75 -17.03 -1.93
N LYS A 10 4.21 -18.20 -1.46
CA LYS A 10 3.98 -18.72 -0.10
C LYS A 10 5.02 -18.25 0.92
N TYR A 11 6.14 -17.70 0.48
CA TYR A 11 7.28 -17.36 1.35
C TYR A 11 7.49 -15.85 1.47
N TYR A 12 7.21 -15.10 0.39
CA TYR A 12 7.33 -13.66 0.39
C TYR A 12 5.95 -13.03 0.47
N PHE A 13 5.77 -12.16 1.45
CA PHE A 13 4.57 -11.37 1.65
C PHE A 13 4.96 -9.89 1.60
N ILE A 14 4.09 -9.10 1.01
CA ILE A 14 4.30 -7.66 0.82
C ILE A 14 3.10 -7.00 1.46
N LEU A 15 3.34 -6.08 2.39
CA LEU A 15 2.30 -5.24 2.95
C LEU A 15 2.33 -3.88 2.26
N ARG A 16 1.17 -3.22 2.21
CA ARG A 16 1.02 -1.85 1.75
C ARG A 16 1.59 -0.89 2.80
N GLY A 17 2.41 0.06 2.36
CA GLY A 17 2.80 1.21 3.17
C GLY A 17 2.08 2.48 2.73
N ASN A 18 2.35 3.57 3.44
CA ASN A 18 1.73 4.88 3.19
C ASN A 18 2.22 5.53 1.87
N HIS A 19 3.36 5.09 1.33
CA HIS A 19 3.90 5.56 0.05
C HIS A 19 3.34 4.79 -1.16
N GLU A 20 2.70 3.64 -0.93
CA GLU A 20 2.07 2.78 -1.93
C GLU A 20 0.56 3.09 -2.09
N CYS A 21 0.19 4.36 -1.98
CA CYS A 21 -1.18 4.86 -2.22
C CYS A 21 -1.17 6.00 -3.23
N GLU A 22 -2.10 5.96 -4.18
CA GLU A 22 -2.28 7.03 -5.16
C GLU A 22 -3.02 8.22 -4.51
N ASN A 23 -2.31 9.21 -3.98
CA ASN A 23 -2.98 10.43 -3.50
C ASN A 23 -3.16 11.39 -4.69
N ILE A 24 -4.18 11.13 -5.50
CA ILE A 24 -4.54 12.00 -6.64
C ILE A 24 -5.07 13.37 -6.15
N LYS A 25 -5.65 13.44 -4.94
CA LYS A 25 -6.39 14.63 -4.47
C LYS A 25 -5.54 15.86 -4.12
N SER A 26 -4.21 15.77 -4.19
CA SER A 26 -3.35 16.88 -3.88
C SER A 26 -2.38 17.19 -5.00
N LYS A 27 -2.80 18.09 -5.90
CA LYS A 27 -1.87 19.00 -6.60
C LYS A 27 -0.96 19.76 -5.63
N THR A 28 -1.26 19.73 -4.33
CA THR A 28 -0.44 20.23 -3.24
C THR A 28 -0.50 19.23 -2.09
N PHE A 29 0.59 18.51 -1.82
CA PHE A 29 0.86 17.70 -0.62
C PHE A 29 0.68 16.16 -0.72
N PHE A 30 1.83 15.49 -0.87
CA PHE A 30 2.21 14.15 -0.39
C PHE A 30 1.41 12.90 -0.82
N SER A 31 1.90 12.21 -1.86
CA SER A 31 2.35 10.79 -1.69
C SER A 31 3.16 10.25 -2.88
N SER A 32 2.92 10.68 -4.14
CA SER A 32 3.64 10.08 -5.29
C SER A 32 4.35 11.06 -6.23
N ARG A 33 4.03 12.36 -6.19
CA ARG A 33 4.74 13.40 -6.95
C ARG A 33 5.98 13.96 -6.24
N VAL A 34 6.09 13.78 -4.93
CA VAL A 34 7.15 14.42 -4.12
C VAL A 34 8.30 13.45 -3.81
N TYR A 35 8.08 12.13 -3.85
CA TYR A 35 9.10 11.15 -3.47
C TYR A 35 9.91 10.56 -4.63
N GLY A 36 9.91 11.23 -5.79
CA GLY A 36 10.78 10.87 -6.90
C GLY A 36 10.46 9.56 -7.62
N PHE A 37 9.52 8.73 -7.17
CA PHE A 37 9.22 7.45 -7.84
C PHE A 37 8.65 7.64 -9.26
N LEU A 38 7.74 8.59 -9.46
CA LEU A 38 7.26 8.96 -10.79
C LEU A 38 8.40 9.51 -11.66
N ASP A 39 9.23 10.38 -11.10
CA ASP A 39 10.35 10.99 -11.83
C ASP A 39 11.45 9.97 -12.13
N GLU A 40 11.67 8.99 -11.27
CA GLU A 40 12.57 7.87 -11.47
C GLU A 40 12.04 6.94 -12.57
N CYS A 41 10.73 6.64 -12.57
CA CYS A 41 10.09 5.92 -13.66
C CYS A 41 10.27 6.65 -15.00
N ARG A 42 10.07 7.97 -15.01
CA ARG A 42 10.26 8.81 -16.20
C ARG A 42 11.71 8.82 -16.66
N THR A 43 12.66 9.04 -15.75
CA THR A 43 14.09 9.19 -16.05
C THR A 43 14.71 7.87 -16.50
N ARG A 44 14.38 6.75 -15.85
CA ARG A 44 15.00 5.44 -16.12
C ARG A 44 14.27 4.61 -17.18
N TYR A 45 12.96 4.80 -17.33
CA TYR A 45 12.12 3.95 -18.18
C TYR A 45 11.34 4.73 -19.25
N GLY A 46 11.69 6.01 -19.45
CA GLY A 46 11.23 6.81 -20.59
C GLY A 46 9.77 7.26 -20.53
N GLY A 47 9.12 7.18 -19.37
CA GLY A 47 7.77 7.72 -19.21
C GLY A 47 7.05 7.27 -17.94
N GLU A 48 5.79 7.67 -17.84
CA GLU A 48 4.92 7.40 -16.68
C GLU A 48 4.09 6.10 -16.81
N VAL A 49 4.19 5.40 -17.94
CA VAL A 49 3.45 4.14 -18.19
C VAL A 49 3.75 3.10 -17.11
N LEU A 50 5.02 2.97 -16.73
CA LEU A 50 5.42 2.05 -15.68
C LEU A 50 4.83 2.44 -14.32
N TRP A 51 4.93 3.72 -13.95
CA TRP A 51 4.36 4.25 -12.72
C TRP A 51 2.83 3.99 -12.63
N ARG A 52 2.10 4.19 -13.74
CA ARG A 52 0.67 3.88 -13.84
C ARG A 52 0.35 2.40 -13.65
N LYS A 53 1.23 1.50 -14.09
CA LYS A 53 1.07 0.05 -13.88
C LYS A 53 1.30 -0.37 -12.43
N PHE A 54 2.10 0.39 -11.67
CA PHE A 54 2.31 0.12 -10.24
C PHE A 54 1.11 0.47 -9.37
N GLN A 55 0.33 1.50 -9.72
CA GLN A 55 -0.84 1.92 -8.91
C GLN A 55 -1.83 0.77 -8.62
N PRO A 56 -2.37 0.05 -9.62
CA PRO A 56 -3.29 -1.06 -9.32
C PRO A 56 -2.60 -2.23 -8.62
N ALA A 57 -1.27 -2.39 -8.77
CA ALA A 57 -0.54 -3.42 -8.02
C ALA A 57 -0.43 -3.06 -6.53
N PHE A 58 -0.28 -1.77 -6.21
CA PHE A 58 -0.26 -1.28 -4.85
C PHE A 58 -1.62 -1.36 -4.15
N ASP A 59 -2.72 -1.09 -4.87
CA ASP A 59 -4.07 -1.22 -4.32
C ASP A 59 -4.44 -2.67 -3.96
N LEU A 60 -3.73 -3.65 -4.52
CA LEU A 60 -3.88 -5.08 -4.20
C LEU A 60 -3.02 -5.54 -3.01
N LEU A 61 -2.18 -4.66 -2.45
CA LEU A 61 -1.36 -5.02 -1.31
C LEU A 61 -2.20 -5.04 -0.02
N PRO A 62 -2.11 -6.10 0.80
CA PRO A 62 -2.75 -6.13 2.11
C PRO A 62 -2.10 -5.14 3.07
N VAL A 63 -2.86 -4.56 3.99
CA VAL A 63 -2.36 -3.55 4.95
C VAL A 63 -1.78 -4.14 6.24
N ALA A 64 -2.14 -5.40 6.54
CA ALA A 64 -1.66 -6.06 7.74
C ALA A 64 -1.50 -7.57 7.54
N ALA A 65 -0.67 -8.18 8.40
CA ALA A 65 -0.51 -9.63 8.50
C ALA A 65 -0.49 -10.07 9.96
N LEU A 66 -0.91 -11.31 10.20
CA LEU A 66 -0.77 -11.97 11.49
C LEU A 66 0.20 -13.14 11.33
N VAL A 67 1.39 -13.00 11.89
CA VAL A 67 2.45 -14.02 11.82
C VAL A 67 2.32 -14.96 13.00
N SER A 68 2.24 -16.26 12.71
CA SER A 68 2.18 -17.34 13.70
C SER A 68 1.06 -17.16 14.74
N ASN A 69 -0.05 -16.53 14.37
CA ASN A 69 -1.17 -16.16 15.26
C ASN A 69 -0.76 -15.35 16.50
N LYS A 70 0.38 -14.66 16.46
CA LYS A 70 0.97 -14.00 17.63
C LYS A 70 1.42 -12.58 17.35
N ILE A 71 2.05 -12.36 16.19
CA ILE A 71 2.67 -11.07 15.88
C ILE A 71 1.82 -10.38 14.81
N PHE A 72 1.25 -9.23 15.18
CA PHE A 72 0.50 -8.41 14.26
C PHE A 72 1.44 -7.40 13.59
N CYS A 73 1.51 -7.46 12.26
CA CYS A 73 2.43 -6.68 11.43
C CYS A 73 1.64 -5.72 10.54
N MET A 74 2.09 -4.48 10.45
CA MET A 74 1.53 -3.41 9.62
C MET A 74 2.61 -2.36 9.38
N HIS A 75 2.33 -1.40 8.49
CA HIS A 75 3.30 -0.34 8.19
C HIS A 75 3.23 0.80 9.20
N GLY A 76 2.02 1.28 9.50
CA GLY A 76 1.76 2.34 10.46
C GLY A 76 1.70 1.79 11.88
N GLY A 77 0.50 1.82 12.48
CA GLY A 77 0.32 1.41 13.86
C GLY A 77 -1.12 1.14 14.26
N LEU A 78 -1.33 1.05 15.58
CA LEU A 78 -2.67 0.85 16.12
C LEU A 78 -3.53 2.09 15.87
N SER A 79 -4.68 1.86 15.25
CA SER A 79 -5.69 2.89 15.00
C SER A 79 -6.68 2.96 16.17
N PRO A 80 -7.13 4.15 16.60
CA PRO A 80 -8.27 4.27 17.51
C PRO A 80 -9.57 3.72 16.91
N TYR A 81 -9.63 3.53 15.59
CA TYR A 81 -10.76 2.94 14.88
C TYR A 81 -10.69 1.40 14.81
N LEU A 82 -9.59 0.78 15.27
CA LEU A 82 -9.40 -0.66 15.30
C LEU A 82 -9.93 -1.26 16.60
N ASN A 83 -11.16 -1.76 16.57
CA ASN A 83 -11.79 -2.44 17.70
C ASN A 83 -11.64 -3.97 17.59
N THR A 84 -11.69 -4.51 16.37
CA THR A 84 -11.58 -5.95 16.12
C THR A 84 -10.78 -6.24 14.85
N PHE A 85 -10.04 -7.34 14.82
CA PHE A 85 -9.35 -7.79 13.59
C PHE A 85 -10.31 -8.15 12.46
N GLN A 86 -11.60 -8.37 12.77
CA GLN A 86 -12.60 -8.62 11.74
C GLN A 86 -12.80 -7.42 10.82
N GLN A 87 -12.59 -6.19 11.32
CA GLN A 87 -12.63 -4.99 10.49
C GLN A 87 -11.59 -5.03 9.37
N ILE A 88 -10.37 -5.50 9.68
CA ILE A 88 -9.29 -5.65 8.69
C ILE A 88 -9.60 -6.81 7.74
N ARG A 89 -10.07 -7.95 8.26
CA ARG A 89 -10.44 -9.12 7.43
C ARG A 89 -11.57 -8.84 6.45
N ASN A 90 -12.47 -7.92 6.78
CA ASN A 90 -13.61 -7.55 5.94
C ASN A 90 -13.25 -6.49 4.88
N MET A 91 -12.04 -5.94 4.89
CA MET A 91 -11.60 -5.01 3.85
C MET A 91 -11.53 -5.72 2.50
N ARG A 92 -12.14 -5.11 1.48
CA ARG A 92 -12.14 -5.65 0.12
C ARG A 92 -11.02 -5.02 -0.70
N LEU A 93 -10.25 -5.87 -1.37
CA LEU A 93 -9.29 -5.46 -2.38
C LEU A 93 -10.02 -5.25 -3.72
N PRO A 94 -9.57 -4.31 -4.58
CA PRO A 94 -8.49 -3.34 -4.35
C PRO A 94 -8.86 -2.30 -3.28
N LEU A 95 -7.89 -1.93 -2.45
CA LEU A 95 -8.06 -0.92 -1.41
C LEU A 95 -7.94 0.48 -2.03
N PRO A 96 -8.94 1.36 -1.88
CA PRO A 96 -8.82 2.73 -2.36
C PRO A 96 -7.79 3.51 -1.53
N SER A 97 -7.27 4.60 -2.06
CA SER A 97 -6.51 5.55 -1.25
C SER A 97 -7.39 6.11 -0.13
N PRO A 98 -6.86 6.25 1.10
CA PRO A 98 -7.62 6.84 2.19
C PRO A 98 -7.93 8.31 1.92
N ASP A 99 -9.21 8.68 2.03
CA ASP A 99 -9.71 10.03 1.76
C ASP A 99 -9.67 10.96 3.00
N GLY A 100 -9.16 10.47 4.13
CA GLY A 100 -9.10 11.18 5.40
C GLY A 100 -8.73 10.28 6.57
N PRO A 101 -8.87 10.75 7.82
CA PRO A 101 -8.61 9.96 9.01
C PRO A 101 -9.51 8.72 9.04
N GLY A 102 -8.94 7.59 9.41
CA GLY A 102 -9.69 6.34 9.49
C GLY A 102 -8.78 5.14 9.53
N LEU A 103 -9.39 3.97 9.71
CA LEU A 103 -8.66 2.73 9.89
C LEU A 103 -7.63 2.50 8.78
N LEU A 104 -8.00 2.65 7.51
CA LEU A 104 -7.07 2.44 6.39
C LEU A 104 -5.91 3.46 6.32
N ALA A 105 -6.10 4.67 6.85
CA ALA A 105 -5.05 5.69 6.87
C ALA A 105 -4.02 5.43 7.97
N ASP A 106 -4.44 4.78 9.06
CA ASP A 106 -3.63 4.55 10.26
C ASP A 106 -2.84 3.23 10.21
N LEU A 107 -3.38 2.19 9.53
CA LEU A 107 -2.74 0.87 9.39
C LEU A 107 -1.57 0.91 8.39
#